data_AF-A0A6I7NZ13-F1
#
_entry.id   AF-A0A6I7NZ13-F1
#
_cell.length_a   1.000
_cell.length_b   1.000
_cell.length_c   1.000
_cell.angle_alpha   90.00
_cell.angle_beta   90.00
_cell.angle_gamma   90.00
#
_symmetry.space_group_name_H-M   'P 1'
#
loop_
_entity.id
_entity.type
_entity.pdbx_description
1 polymer ?
#
loop_
_entity_poly.entity_id
_entity_poly.type
_entity_poly.pdbx_seq_one_letter_code
_entity_poly.pdbx_strand_id
1 'polypeptide(L)'
;MTHTIRRYDALAAARGWTPVPNGELRMDITEIFGENVFDFQDMKSRLPKSVWAELKKTIVEGEPLNQKVADVVALAMKEWATERGATHYTHWFQPLTGATAEKHDSFITPNQGGGAVSEFSGKDLIQGEPDASSFPSGGLRPTFEARGYTAWDPTSPVFLMENPNGRYLCIPTAFASWKGEALDHKTPLLRSVEALNTQVKRALKLFG
;
A
#
# COMPACT_ATOMS: atom_id res chain seq x y z
N MET A 1 -5.07 -31.72 40.17
CA MET A 1 -3.74 -31.73 39.53
C MET A 1 -3.71 -30.59 38.53
N THR A 2 -3.07 -29.50 38.90
CA THR A 2 -3.04 -28.25 38.14
C THR A 2 -2.01 -28.38 37.03
N HIS A 3 -2.46 -28.43 35.77
CA HIS A 3 -1.59 -28.38 34.59
C HIS A 3 -0.93 -27.01 34.53
N THR A 4 0.27 -26.89 35.10
CA THR A 4 1.14 -25.74 34.94
C THR A 4 1.67 -25.78 33.51
N ILE A 5 1.07 -24.97 32.64
CA ILE A 5 1.58 -24.71 31.30
C ILE A 5 3.01 -24.19 31.50
N ARG A 6 4.01 -25.00 31.12
CA ARG A 6 5.43 -24.58 31.15
C ARG A 6 5.53 -23.38 30.22
N ARG A 7 5.64 -22.18 30.82
CA ARG A 7 6.12 -21.00 30.12
C ARG A 7 7.38 -21.43 29.38
N TYR A 8 7.38 -21.32 28.06
CA TYR A 8 8.57 -21.46 27.24
C TYR A 8 9.74 -20.79 27.96
N ASP A 9 10.83 -21.53 28.16
CA ASP A 9 11.98 -21.10 28.94
C ASP A 9 12.67 -19.93 28.22
N ALA A 10 12.19 -18.73 28.49
CA ALA A 10 12.67 -17.50 27.89
C ALA A 10 14.18 -17.30 28.11
N LEU A 11 14.73 -17.89 29.19
CA LEU A 11 16.17 -17.88 29.47
C LEU A 11 16.93 -18.81 28.53
N ALA A 12 16.38 -19.97 28.19
CA ALA A 12 16.98 -20.85 27.18
C ALA A 12 16.97 -20.21 25.79
N ALA A 13 15.88 -19.55 25.40
CA ALA A 13 15.78 -18.82 24.14
C ALA A 13 16.78 -17.64 24.08
N ALA A 14 16.92 -16.87 25.17
CA ALA A 14 17.87 -15.77 25.24
C ALA A 14 19.34 -16.24 25.18
N ARG A 15 19.66 -17.39 25.78
CA ARG A 15 21.01 -17.97 25.76
C ARG A 15 21.40 -18.55 24.40
N GLY A 16 20.42 -19.04 23.64
CA GLY A 16 20.61 -19.58 22.29
C GLY A 16 20.52 -18.54 21.17
N TRP A 17 20.20 -17.28 21.49
CA TRP A 17 20.12 -16.22 20.49
C TRP A 17 21.51 -15.81 20.03
N THR A 18 21.78 -15.98 18.74
CA THR A 18 22.96 -15.45 18.07
C THR A 18 22.58 -14.15 17.35
N PRO A 19 23.35 -13.06 17.53
CA PRO A 19 23.14 -11.86 16.74
C PRO A 19 23.27 -12.19 15.25
N VAL A 20 22.29 -11.77 14.45
CA VAL A 20 22.49 -11.73 13.01
C VAL A 20 23.53 -10.64 12.76
N PRO A 21 24.67 -10.94 12.12
CA PRO A 21 25.67 -9.92 11.81
C PRO A 21 25.03 -8.85 10.92
N ASN A 22 24.75 -7.68 11.48
CA ASN A 22 24.22 -6.54 10.75
C ASN A 22 25.41 -5.68 10.32
N GLY A 23 25.60 -5.47 9.01
CA GLY A 23 26.62 -4.55 8.47
C GLY A 23 27.92 -5.16 7.94
N GLU A 24 28.01 -6.49 7.74
CA GLU A 24 29.18 -7.12 7.09
C GLU A 24 29.16 -6.98 5.55
N LEU A 25 28.01 -6.66 4.97
CA LEU A 25 27.88 -6.39 3.54
C LEU A 25 28.25 -4.94 3.25
N ARG A 26 29.16 -4.73 2.28
CA ARG A 26 29.43 -3.41 1.71
C ARG A 26 28.13 -2.88 1.10
N MET A 27 27.45 -2.00 1.81
CA MET A 27 26.22 -1.36 1.36
C MET A 27 26.57 -0.22 0.41
N ASP A 28 26.31 -0.39 -0.88
CA ASP A 28 26.30 0.73 -1.80
C ASP A 28 24.96 1.47 -1.65
N ILE A 29 24.99 2.59 -0.94
CA ILE A 29 23.79 3.39 -0.67
C ILE A 29 23.14 3.85 -1.97
N THR A 30 23.93 4.08 -3.03
CA THR A 30 23.39 4.57 -4.30
C THR A 30 22.67 3.49 -5.10
N GLU A 31 23.02 2.22 -4.89
CA GLU A 31 22.32 1.09 -5.49
C GLU A 31 21.09 0.69 -4.68
N ILE A 32 21.17 0.74 -3.35
CA ILE A 32 20.09 0.28 -2.44
C ILE A 32 18.97 1.32 -2.32
N PHE A 33 19.28 2.62 -2.39
CA PHE A 33 18.28 3.66 -2.16
C PHE A 33 17.19 3.64 -3.23
N GLY A 34 15.96 3.30 -2.81
CA GLY A 34 14.79 3.29 -3.68
C GLY A 34 14.67 2.05 -4.57
N GLU A 35 15.53 1.03 -4.44
CA GLU A 35 15.52 -0.16 -5.31
C GLU A 35 14.19 -0.93 -5.31
N ASN A 36 13.46 -0.84 -4.20
CA ASN A 36 12.18 -1.49 -3.95
C ASN A 36 10.98 -0.54 -4.10
N VAL A 37 11.16 0.63 -4.74
CA VAL A 37 10.10 1.61 -4.99
C VAL A 37 9.81 1.68 -6.48
N PHE A 38 8.53 1.59 -6.85
CA PHE A 38 8.10 1.80 -8.23
C PHE A 38 8.10 3.29 -8.53
N ASP A 39 9.24 3.80 -8.98
CA ASP A 39 9.49 5.23 -9.13
C ASP A 39 9.06 5.78 -10.50
N PHE A 40 9.30 7.07 -10.74
CA PHE A 40 8.99 7.70 -12.02
C PHE A 40 9.81 7.17 -13.19
N GLN A 41 11.02 6.67 -12.96
CA GLN A 41 11.86 6.11 -14.02
C GLN A 41 11.30 4.76 -14.47
N ASP A 42 10.98 3.90 -13.51
CA ASP A 42 10.32 2.62 -13.72
C ASP A 42 8.97 2.81 -14.43
N MET A 43 8.12 3.72 -13.93
CA MET A 43 6.84 4.05 -14.56
C MET A 43 7.02 4.52 -16.00
N LYS A 44 7.96 5.44 -16.26
CA LYS A 44 8.21 5.96 -17.61
C LYS A 44 8.77 4.91 -18.57
N SER A 45 9.53 3.94 -18.07
CA SER A 45 10.12 2.86 -18.88
C SER A 45 9.10 1.78 -19.25
N ARG A 46 8.12 1.52 -18.36
CA ARG A 46 7.13 0.43 -18.52
C ARG A 46 5.80 0.88 -19.10
N LEU A 47 5.40 2.13 -18.86
CA LEU A 47 4.11 2.64 -19.31
C LEU A 47 4.20 3.24 -20.73
N PRO A 48 3.16 3.08 -21.56
CA PRO A 48 3.03 3.82 -22.80
C PRO A 48 3.10 5.34 -22.56
N LYS A 49 3.71 6.08 -23.50
CA LYS A 49 3.92 7.54 -23.36
C LYS A 49 2.65 8.32 -23.00
N SER A 50 1.51 7.96 -23.58
CA SER A 50 0.21 8.60 -23.30
C SER A 50 -0.26 8.31 -21.87
N VAL A 51 -0.19 7.05 -21.43
CA VAL A 51 -0.58 6.60 -20.09
C VAL A 51 0.30 7.25 -19.03
N TRP A 52 1.62 7.30 -19.26
CA TRP A 52 2.55 7.99 -18.36
C TRP A 52 2.24 9.49 -18.24
N ALA A 53 1.95 10.16 -19.37
CA ALA A 53 1.62 11.58 -19.35
C ALA A 53 0.33 11.86 -18.55
N GLU A 54 -0.70 11.03 -18.70
CA GLU A 54 -1.96 11.15 -17.95
C GLU A 54 -1.77 10.83 -16.47
N LEU A 55 -1.08 9.73 -16.13
CA LEU A 55 -0.75 9.39 -14.75
C LEU A 55 0.06 10.49 -14.05
N LYS A 56 1.02 11.09 -14.75
CA LYS A 56 1.84 12.17 -14.20
C LYS A 56 0.98 13.38 -13.80
N LYS A 57 -0.07 13.70 -14.56
CA LYS A 57 -1.01 14.77 -14.18
C LYS A 57 -1.82 14.40 -12.94
N THR A 58 -2.28 13.16 -12.83
CA THR A 58 -2.90 12.66 -11.59
C THR A 58 -1.98 12.84 -10.39
N ILE A 59 -0.69 12.51 -10.53
CA ILE A 59 0.30 12.58 -9.43
C ILE A 59 0.66 14.03 -9.06
N VAL A 60 0.88 14.89 -10.06
CA VAL A 60 1.44 16.24 -9.84
C VAL A 60 0.35 17.30 -9.70
N GLU A 61 -0.73 17.17 -10.48
CA GLU A 61 -1.79 18.17 -10.61
C GLU A 61 -3.08 17.77 -9.87
N GLY A 62 -3.18 16.51 -9.40
CA GLY A 62 -4.35 16.00 -8.69
C GLY A 62 -5.56 15.73 -9.60
N GLU A 63 -5.34 15.54 -10.91
CA GLU A 63 -6.40 15.16 -11.84
C GLU A 63 -6.96 13.75 -11.51
N PRO A 64 -8.27 13.50 -11.65
CA PRO A 64 -8.86 12.17 -11.40
C PRO A 64 -8.20 11.06 -12.24
N LEU A 65 -7.92 9.91 -11.61
CA LEU A 65 -7.36 8.76 -12.30
C LEU A 65 -8.41 8.09 -13.20
N ASN A 66 -8.11 8.00 -14.50
CA ASN A 66 -8.94 7.31 -15.48
C ASN A 66 -8.83 5.80 -15.33
N GLN A 67 -9.96 5.08 -15.38
CA GLN A 67 -10.00 3.62 -15.29
C GLN A 67 -9.08 2.93 -16.31
N LYS A 68 -9.03 3.41 -17.56
CA LYS A 68 -8.17 2.82 -18.59
C LYS A 68 -6.68 2.98 -18.28
N VAL A 69 -6.30 4.11 -17.69
CA VAL A 69 -4.94 4.35 -17.21
C VAL A 69 -4.65 3.43 -16.02
N ALA A 70 -5.57 3.33 -15.07
CA ALA A 70 -5.44 2.46 -13.91
C ALA A 70 -5.24 0.99 -14.30
N ASP A 71 -5.96 0.48 -15.31
CA ASP A 71 -5.80 -0.91 -15.78
C ASP A 71 -4.39 -1.18 -16.33
N VAL A 72 -3.86 -0.24 -17.13
CA VAL A 72 -2.49 -0.35 -17.68
C VAL A 72 -1.44 -0.23 -16.57
N VAL A 73 -1.65 0.69 -15.63
CA VAL A 73 -0.75 0.89 -14.49
C VAL A 73 -0.75 -0.32 -13.57
N ALA A 74 -1.92 -0.90 -13.29
CA ALA A 74 -2.03 -2.11 -12.49
C ALA A 74 -1.23 -3.27 -13.13
N LEU A 75 -1.39 -3.48 -14.43
CA LEU A 75 -0.62 -4.51 -15.13
C LEU A 75 0.89 -4.28 -15.00
N ALA A 76 1.37 -3.04 -15.22
CA ALA A 76 2.78 -2.70 -15.12
C ALA A 76 3.33 -2.86 -13.68
N MET A 77 2.54 -2.47 -12.66
CA MET A 77 2.91 -2.66 -11.25
C MET A 77 3.02 -4.14 -10.89
N LYS A 78 2.08 -4.96 -11.36
CA LYS A 78 2.12 -6.40 -11.15
C LYS A 78 3.36 -7.01 -11.80
N GLU A 79 3.62 -6.73 -13.07
CA GLU A 79 4.78 -7.25 -13.78
C GLU A 79 6.09 -6.84 -13.09
N TRP A 80 6.21 -5.56 -12.71
CA TRP A 80 7.36 -5.05 -11.96
C TRP A 80 7.56 -5.76 -10.61
N ALA A 81 6.47 -6.07 -9.92
CA ALA A 81 6.49 -6.75 -8.63
C ALA A 81 6.80 -8.25 -8.76
N THR A 82 6.19 -8.94 -9.72
CA THR A 82 6.38 -10.39 -9.93
C THR A 82 7.76 -10.72 -10.50
N GLU A 83 8.33 -9.86 -11.36
CA GLU A 83 9.74 -9.95 -11.80
C GLU A 83 10.71 -9.92 -10.60
N ARG A 84 10.30 -9.22 -9.54
CA ARG A 84 11.01 -9.12 -8.27
C ARG A 84 10.57 -10.17 -7.26
N GLY A 85 9.84 -11.21 -7.67
CA GLY A 85 9.45 -12.32 -6.80
C GLY A 85 8.32 -12.01 -5.82
N ALA A 86 7.60 -10.90 -6.00
CA ALA A 86 6.39 -10.65 -5.23
C ALA A 86 5.26 -11.59 -5.67
N THR A 87 4.58 -12.19 -4.69
CA THR A 87 3.47 -13.14 -4.94
C THR A 87 2.10 -12.56 -4.58
N HIS A 88 2.10 -11.56 -3.69
CA HIS A 88 0.91 -10.92 -3.16
C HIS A 88 1.02 -9.41 -3.32
N TYR A 89 -0.12 -8.74 -3.20
CA TYR A 89 -0.21 -7.30 -2.99
C TYR A 89 -1.07 -7.00 -1.78
N THR A 90 -0.94 -5.78 -1.26
CA THR A 90 -1.77 -5.29 -0.17
C THR A 90 -2.08 -3.81 -0.33
N HIS A 91 -3.30 -3.43 0.04
CA HIS A 91 -3.61 -2.05 0.33
C HIS A 91 -3.04 -1.69 1.69
N TRP A 92 -2.02 -0.83 1.67
CA TRP A 92 -1.26 -0.42 2.83
C TRP A 92 -1.78 0.93 3.33
N PHE A 93 -2.39 0.94 4.53
CA PHE A 93 -2.96 2.16 5.10
C PHE A 93 -2.88 2.19 6.63
N GLN A 94 -3.06 3.38 7.19
CA GLN A 94 -3.01 3.64 8.62
C GLN A 94 -4.40 4.05 9.13
N PRO A 95 -5.24 3.09 9.54
CA PRO A 95 -6.53 3.38 10.15
C PRO A 95 -6.38 4.08 11.52
N LEU A 96 -7.47 4.65 12.02
CA LEU A 96 -7.52 5.33 13.33
C LEU A 96 -7.33 4.41 14.55
N THR A 97 -7.00 3.13 14.34
CA THR A 97 -6.73 2.14 15.40
C THR A 97 -5.29 2.18 15.92
N GLY A 98 -4.43 2.99 15.30
CA GLY A 98 -3.04 3.22 15.77
C GLY A 98 -2.01 2.21 15.26
N ALA A 99 -2.40 1.24 14.44
CA ALA A 99 -1.50 0.32 13.76
C ALA A 99 -1.76 0.31 12.26
N THR A 100 -0.72 0.05 11.46
CA THR A 100 -0.85 -0.16 10.01
C THR A 100 -1.72 -1.38 9.73
N ALA A 101 -2.64 -1.24 8.79
CA ALA A 101 -3.45 -2.34 8.29
C ALA A 101 -2.95 -2.79 6.92
N GLU A 102 -2.90 -4.11 6.77
CA GLU A 102 -2.53 -4.78 5.53
C GLU A 102 -3.48 -5.96 5.35
N LYS A 103 -4.14 -6.03 4.20
CA LYS A 103 -4.83 -7.24 3.73
C LYS A 103 -4.09 -7.77 2.52
N HIS A 104 -3.59 -8.99 2.61
CA HIS A 104 -2.76 -9.58 1.56
C HIS A 104 -3.65 -10.38 0.62
N ASP A 105 -3.65 -9.99 -0.65
CA ASP A 105 -4.36 -10.66 -1.74
C ASP A 105 -3.33 -11.21 -2.74
N SER A 106 -3.62 -12.39 -3.31
CA SER A 106 -2.73 -13.06 -4.25
C SER A 106 -2.83 -12.44 -5.64
N PHE A 107 -1.72 -12.35 -6.38
CA PHE A 107 -1.74 -11.98 -7.80
C PHE A 107 -2.33 -13.07 -8.72
N ILE A 108 -2.65 -14.24 -8.17
CA ILE A 108 -3.12 -15.43 -8.90
C ILE A 108 -4.32 -16.04 -8.19
N THR A 109 -5.33 -16.38 -8.99
CA THR A 109 -6.55 -17.06 -8.54
C THR A 109 -6.70 -18.39 -9.30
N PRO A 110 -7.00 -19.51 -8.61
CA PRO A 110 -7.23 -20.79 -9.26
C PRO A 110 -8.41 -20.72 -10.25
N ASN A 111 -8.22 -21.29 -11.44
CA ASN A 111 -9.29 -21.40 -12.43
C ASN A 111 -9.98 -22.78 -12.34
N GLN A 112 -11.21 -22.87 -12.87
CA GLN A 112 -11.99 -24.11 -12.85
C GLN A 112 -11.33 -25.27 -13.63
N GLY A 113 -10.36 -24.97 -14.50
CA GLY A 113 -9.62 -25.94 -15.31
C GLY A 113 -8.35 -26.49 -14.66
N GLY A 114 -8.07 -26.16 -13.39
CA GLY A 114 -6.88 -26.64 -12.67
C GLY A 114 -5.60 -25.85 -12.92
N GLY A 115 -5.69 -24.71 -13.62
CA GLY A 115 -4.62 -23.70 -13.74
C GLY A 115 -4.84 -22.50 -12.82
N ALA A 116 -4.05 -21.45 -12.99
CA ALA A 116 -4.23 -20.18 -12.28
C ALA A 116 -4.29 -19.02 -13.29
N VAL A 117 -5.12 -18.03 -13.00
CA VAL A 117 -5.23 -16.78 -13.77
C VAL A 117 -4.67 -15.65 -12.92
N SER A 118 -3.90 -14.77 -13.54
CA SER A 118 -3.37 -13.62 -12.83
C SER A 118 -4.44 -12.53 -12.69
N GLU A 119 -4.71 -12.13 -11.45
CA GLU A 119 -5.72 -11.13 -11.09
C GLU A 119 -5.04 -9.93 -10.42
N PHE A 120 -5.04 -8.80 -11.14
CA PHE A 120 -4.77 -7.45 -10.62
C PHE A 120 -5.12 -6.44 -11.70
N SER A 121 -6.07 -5.55 -11.40
CA SER A 121 -6.68 -4.64 -12.36
C SER A 121 -6.74 -3.21 -11.82
N GLY A 122 -7.09 -2.25 -12.66
CA GLY A 122 -7.25 -0.87 -12.24
C GLY A 122 -8.40 -0.68 -11.26
N LYS A 123 -9.36 -1.61 -11.20
CA LYS A 123 -10.42 -1.59 -10.19
C LYS A 123 -9.85 -1.75 -8.78
N ASP A 124 -8.91 -2.67 -8.64
CA ASP A 124 -8.22 -2.92 -7.36
C ASP A 124 -7.43 -1.68 -6.93
N LEU A 125 -6.89 -0.89 -7.87
CA LEU A 125 -6.25 0.39 -7.57
C LEU A 125 -7.24 1.50 -7.16
N ILE A 126 -8.32 1.69 -7.92
CA ILE A 126 -9.23 2.83 -7.74
C ILE A 126 -10.12 2.65 -6.50
N GLN A 127 -10.66 1.45 -6.32
CA GLN A 127 -11.57 1.15 -5.21
C GLN A 127 -11.44 -0.32 -4.81
N GLY A 128 -10.70 -0.56 -3.73
CA GLY A 128 -10.68 -1.85 -3.05
C GLY A 128 -11.80 -1.94 -2.02
N GLU A 129 -12.39 -3.13 -1.90
CA GLU A 129 -13.25 -3.50 -0.76
C GLU A 129 -12.41 -4.32 0.23
N PRO A 130 -11.71 -3.71 1.19
CA PRO A 130 -11.19 -4.47 2.32
C PRO A 130 -12.39 -5.05 3.09
N ASP A 131 -12.30 -6.31 3.51
CA ASP A 131 -13.25 -6.89 4.46
C ASP A 131 -13.11 -6.17 5.80
N ALA A 132 -13.81 -5.04 5.91
CA ALA A 132 -13.72 -4.12 7.03
C ALA A 132 -14.58 -4.56 8.23
N SER A 133 -15.17 -5.75 8.17
CA SER A 133 -15.94 -6.35 9.28
C SER A 133 -15.10 -6.53 10.56
N SER A 134 -13.78 -6.60 10.41
CA SER A 134 -12.81 -6.78 11.49
C SER A 134 -12.32 -5.47 12.14
N PHE A 135 -12.60 -4.30 11.55
CA PHE A 135 -12.19 -3.02 12.15
C PHE A 135 -13.17 -2.55 13.22
N PRO A 136 -12.70 -2.02 14.36
CA PRO A 136 -13.55 -1.61 15.47
C PRO A 136 -14.52 -0.51 15.02
N SER A 137 -15.81 -0.82 15.05
CA SER A 137 -16.90 0.08 14.64
C SER A 137 -17.30 1.09 15.73
N GLY A 138 -16.52 1.22 16.80
CA GLY A 138 -16.84 2.08 17.94
C GLY A 138 -18.13 1.70 18.69
N GLY A 139 -18.65 0.48 18.51
CA GLY A 139 -19.81 -0.04 19.24
C GLY A 139 -21.16 0.60 18.91
N LEU A 140 -21.24 1.43 17.86
CA LEU A 140 -22.43 2.24 17.58
C LEU A 140 -23.25 1.77 16.36
N ARG A 141 -22.86 0.72 15.61
CA ARG A 141 -23.55 0.34 14.36
C ARG A 141 -23.59 -1.17 14.07
N PRO A 142 -24.63 -1.67 13.37
CA PRO A 142 -24.69 -3.05 12.87
C PRO A 142 -23.58 -3.34 11.85
N THR A 143 -23.03 -4.55 11.89
CA THR A 143 -21.84 -5.02 11.17
C THR A 143 -21.91 -4.89 9.63
N PHE A 144 -23.10 -4.77 9.04
CA PHE A 144 -23.27 -4.59 7.59
C PHE A 144 -22.89 -3.17 7.11
N GLU A 145 -22.97 -2.15 7.97
CA GLU A 145 -22.61 -0.76 7.63
C GLU A 145 -21.12 -0.45 7.86
N ALA A 146 -20.35 -1.41 8.37
CA ALA A 146 -18.91 -1.29 8.63
C ALA A 146 -18.05 -1.53 7.38
N ARG A 147 -18.61 -1.33 6.18
CA ARG A 147 -17.85 -1.41 4.92
C ARG A 147 -17.01 -0.15 4.77
N GLY A 148 -15.70 -0.34 4.74
CA GLY A 148 -14.76 0.69 4.34
C GLY A 148 -14.24 0.42 2.93
N TYR A 149 -13.81 1.47 2.26
CA TYR A 149 -13.25 1.42 0.92
C TYR A 149 -11.82 1.94 0.94
N THR A 150 -10.93 1.25 0.23
CA THR A 150 -9.57 1.72 -0.01
C THR A 150 -9.49 2.37 -1.38
N ALA A 151 -8.75 3.47 -1.48
CA ALA A 151 -8.43 4.10 -2.75
C ALA A 151 -6.92 4.34 -2.80
N TRP A 152 -6.26 3.92 -3.88
CA TRP A 152 -4.84 4.19 -4.08
C TRP A 152 -4.58 5.70 -4.11
N ASP A 153 -3.56 6.13 -3.36
CA ASP A 153 -3.00 7.47 -3.49
C ASP A 153 -1.75 7.44 -4.39
N PRO A 154 -1.85 7.88 -5.65
CA PRO A 154 -0.76 7.84 -6.60
C PRO A 154 0.36 8.84 -6.29
N THR A 155 0.16 9.79 -5.36
CA THR A 155 1.22 10.68 -4.89
C THR A 155 2.26 9.96 -4.03
N SER A 156 1.92 8.80 -3.49
CA SER A 156 2.82 7.90 -2.77
C SER A 156 3.15 6.70 -3.67
N PRO A 157 4.42 6.49 -4.06
CA PRO A 157 4.76 5.39 -4.96
C PRO A 157 4.51 4.04 -4.27
N VAL A 158 4.10 3.05 -5.07
CA VAL A 158 3.99 1.67 -4.59
C VAL A 158 5.40 1.11 -4.36
N PHE A 159 5.52 0.19 -3.41
CA PHE A 159 6.82 -0.35 -3.02
C PHE A 159 6.73 -1.82 -2.67
N LEU A 160 7.85 -2.52 -2.72
CA LEU A 160 7.93 -3.90 -2.25
C LEU A 160 8.35 -3.93 -0.80
N MET A 161 7.67 -4.76 -0.02
CA MET A 161 8.10 -5.12 1.32
C MET A 161 8.62 -6.55 1.32
N GLU A 162 9.77 -6.72 1.96
CA GLU A 162 10.46 -8.00 2.09
C GLU A 162 10.38 -8.53 3.51
N ASN A 163 9.88 -9.74 3.64
CA ASN A 163 9.85 -10.47 4.89
C ASN A 163 10.52 -11.85 4.70
N PRO A 164 10.91 -12.54 5.79
CA PRO A 164 11.44 -13.90 5.70
C PRO A 164 10.54 -14.90 4.96
N ASN A 165 9.24 -14.61 4.88
CA ASN A 165 8.23 -15.46 4.22
C ASN A 165 7.98 -15.09 2.75
N GLY A 166 8.66 -14.07 2.22
CA GLY A 166 8.53 -13.64 0.83
C GLY A 166 8.35 -12.13 0.68
N ARG A 167 8.11 -11.71 -0.56
CA ARG A 167 7.95 -10.31 -0.98
C ARG A 167 6.51 -10.05 -1.41
N TYR A 168 6.01 -8.85 -1.14
CA TYR A 168 4.68 -8.42 -1.56
C TYR A 168 4.67 -6.93 -1.96
N LEU A 169 3.73 -6.57 -2.83
CA LEU A 169 3.53 -5.20 -3.30
C LEU A 169 2.64 -4.42 -2.33
N CYS A 170 3.16 -3.35 -1.75
CA CYS A 170 2.42 -2.41 -0.93
C CYS A 170 1.89 -1.27 -1.79
N ILE A 171 0.57 -1.08 -1.77
CA ILE A 171 -0.14 -0.01 -2.47
C ILE A 171 -0.60 1.01 -1.43
N PRO A 172 0.02 2.20 -1.34
CA PRO A 172 -0.37 3.21 -0.35
C PRO A 172 -1.80 3.69 -0.60
N THR A 173 -2.70 3.49 0.35
CA THR A 173 -4.12 3.82 0.15
C THR A 173 -4.69 4.73 1.21
N ALA A 174 -5.68 5.53 0.80
CA ALA A 174 -6.62 6.15 1.71
C ALA A 174 -7.73 5.16 2.08
N PHE A 175 -8.29 5.27 3.28
CA PHE A 175 -9.38 4.42 3.78
C PHE A 175 -10.54 5.27 4.31
N ALA A 176 -11.73 5.02 3.77
CA ALA A 176 -12.94 5.77 4.08
C ALA A 176 -14.14 4.86 4.32
N SER A 177 -15.12 5.34 5.11
CA SER A 177 -16.40 4.66 5.29
C SER A 177 -17.26 4.74 4.03
N TRP A 178 -18.31 3.92 3.94
CA TRP A 178 -19.26 4.02 2.83
C TRP A 178 -19.97 5.40 2.73
N LYS A 179 -20.03 6.15 3.84
CA LYS A 179 -20.56 7.52 3.87
C LYS A 179 -19.54 8.58 3.45
N GLY A 180 -18.31 8.17 3.13
CA GLY A 180 -17.20 9.08 2.78
C GLY A 180 -16.50 9.70 3.98
N GLU A 181 -16.74 9.18 5.20
CA GLU A 181 -16.02 9.62 6.40
C GLU A 181 -14.59 9.05 6.36
N ALA A 182 -13.58 9.87 6.64
CA ALA A 182 -12.20 9.40 6.70
C ALA A 182 -12.02 8.47 7.91
N LEU A 183 -11.54 7.25 7.66
CA LEU A 183 -11.24 6.24 8.69
C LEU A 183 -9.73 5.99 8.82
N ASP A 184 -8.92 6.90 8.27
CA ASP A 184 -7.46 6.85 8.25
C ASP A 184 -6.81 8.16 8.72
N HIS A 185 -5.50 8.10 8.87
CA HIS A 185 -4.66 9.28 9.11
C HIS A 185 -4.27 10.02 7.83
N LYS A 186 -4.27 9.32 6.68
CA LYS A 186 -3.79 9.86 5.41
C LYS A 186 -4.75 10.90 4.82
N THR A 187 -6.06 10.64 4.82
CA THR A 187 -7.05 11.56 4.25
C THR A 187 -7.08 12.91 4.98
N PRO A 188 -7.12 12.98 6.32
CA PRO A 188 -7.04 14.25 7.05
C PRO A 188 -5.72 14.99 6.80
N LEU A 189 -4.60 14.27 6.71
CA LEU A 189 -3.29 14.86 6.41
C LEU A 189 -3.27 15.51 5.02
N LEU A 190 -3.70 14.79 3.98
CA LEU A 190 -3.74 15.33 2.62
C LEU A 190 -4.66 16.57 2.51
N ARG A 191 -5.82 16.54 3.18
CA ARG A 191 -6.72 17.70 3.26
C ARG A 191 -6.07 18.90 3.95
N SER A 192 -5.30 18.66 5.03
CA SER A 192 -4.58 19.71 5.76
C SER A 192 -3.47 20.32 4.89
N VAL A 193 -2.70 19.49 4.20
CA VAL A 193 -1.65 19.94 3.27
C VAL A 193 -2.27 20.80 2.16
N GLU A 194 -3.40 20.41 1.60
CA GLU A 194 -4.04 21.19 0.53
C GLU A 194 -4.63 22.52 1.04
N ALA A 195 -5.20 22.53 2.25
CA ALA A 195 -5.65 23.76 2.89
C ALA A 195 -4.49 24.74 3.12
N LEU A 196 -3.33 24.25 3.59
CA LEU A 196 -2.11 25.04 3.74
C LEU A 196 -1.60 25.54 2.38
N ASN A 197 -1.51 24.65 1.38
CA ASN A 197 -1.08 24.97 0.01
C ASN A 197 -1.88 26.14 -0.56
N THR A 198 -3.21 26.11 -0.41
CA THR A 198 -4.11 27.18 -0.86
C THR A 198 -3.80 28.53 -0.20
N GLN A 199 -3.69 28.56 1.14
CA GLN A 199 -3.47 29.81 1.86
C GLN A 199 -2.05 30.36 1.66
N VAL A 200 -1.04 29.48 1.64
CA VAL A 200 0.35 29.87 1.39
C VAL A 200 0.52 30.41 -0.02
N LYS A 201 -0.05 29.77 -1.05
CA LYS A 201 -0.03 30.31 -2.42
C LYS A 201 -0.69 31.69 -2.52
N ARG A 202 -1.77 31.94 -1.77
CA ARG A 202 -2.40 33.26 -1.70
C ARG A 202 -1.48 34.30 -1.07
N ALA A 203 -0.79 33.95 0.01
CA ALA A 203 0.16 34.84 0.68
C ALA A 203 1.40 35.11 -0.19
N LEU A 204 1.96 34.07 -0.84
CA LEU A 204 3.13 34.17 -1.72
C LEU A 204 2.93 35.18 -2.85
N LYS A 205 1.72 35.27 -3.43
CA LYS A 205 1.38 36.27 -4.45
C LYS A 205 1.61 37.72 -4.01
N LEU A 206 1.69 37.99 -2.70
CA LEU A 206 1.99 39.32 -2.16
C LEU A 206 3.48 39.64 -2.15
N PHE A 207 4.35 38.64 -2.31
CA PHE A 207 5.80 38.77 -2.22
C PHE A 207 6.53 38.75 -3.58
N GLY A 208 5.79 38.63 -4.69
CA GLY A 208 6.33 38.53 -6.06
C GLY A 208 6.58 37.09 -6.48
#